data_AF-A0A9P9IBY9-F1
#
_entry.id   AF-A0A9P9IBY9-F1
#
_cell.length_a   1.000
_cell.length_b   1.000
_cell.length_c   1.000
_cell.angle_alpha   90.00
_cell.angle_beta   90.00
_cell.angle_gamma   90.00
#
_symmetry.space_group_name_H-M   'P 1'
#
loop_
_entity.id
_entity.type
_entity.pdbx_description
1 polymer ?
#
loop_
_entity_poly.entity_id
_entity_poly.type
_entity_poly.pdbx_seq_one_letter_code
_entity_poly.pdbx_strand_id
1 'polypeptide(L)'
;MAGNPVRFVVSPDGDVVINVKAWKNGLRTDVIIIADSATLKANSGYFERCLRFNSANGHGQHVITLEESHGRAMGIWVQYLHAGSDSSKDVLWKNPFIQRSATMDTLWHVICEGDKYNFGRKILDSFFERLYSKLVDGDTLDDAPVQYNATDLMRQLPLPCLIFNYAPGFAEVTRWLVYNSQGQILEKVPGWFKQTRFHLAPKDFVGPMNLAHGRLRVILHQALCGQVNSILKDGDRKCKCQNWEKVCGRYIAALIKINVNPLESGTMSINELLDNLAGFSIHRMPHCCTLCNVDWEGTVVAARTKVASYFDGLCLDCMDRSKRKRGDPDQHYWKHCASVEGRWDHYCRIAHGESTWYHSWLGRDEHRQKLIALHREDKRTKKRNSWLKRL
;
A
#
# COMPACT_ATOMS: atom_id res chain seq x y z
N MET A 1 11.09 -13.17 38.86
CA MET A 1 12.30 -13.97 38.55
C MET A 1 12.82 -13.49 37.20
N ALA A 2 14.02 -12.92 37.15
CA ALA A 2 14.63 -12.50 35.88
C ALA A 2 15.05 -13.76 35.11
N GLY A 3 14.54 -13.94 33.89
CA GLY A 3 15.05 -14.99 33.00
C GLY A 3 16.50 -14.69 32.63
N ASN A 4 17.30 -15.73 32.36
CA ASN A 4 18.67 -15.53 31.88
C ASN A 4 18.68 -14.62 30.64
N PRO A 5 19.55 -13.60 30.59
CA PRO A 5 19.62 -12.70 29.45
C PRO A 5 19.94 -13.47 28.17
N VAL A 6 19.25 -13.14 27.09
CA VAL A 6 19.55 -13.75 25.79
C VAL A 6 20.79 -13.06 25.22
N ARG A 7 21.88 -13.81 25.06
CA ARG A 7 23.15 -13.30 24.54
C ARG A 7 23.30 -13.60 23.06
N PHE A 8 23.61 -12.58 22.28
CA PHE A 8 23.87 -12.65 20.85
C PHE A 8 25.29 -12.15 20.57
N VAL A 9 26.09 -12.95 19.87
CA VAL A 9 27.39 -12.54 19.36
C VAL A 9 27.20 -12.22 17.88
N VAL A 10 27.20 -10.93 17.53
CA VAL A 10 27.05 -10.47 16.15
C VAL A 10 28.41 -10.33 15.47
N SER A 11 29.40 -9.84 16.22
CA SER A 11 30.80 -9.85 15.82
C SER A 11 31.59 -10.70 16.82
N PRO A 12 32.21 -11.82 16.39
CA PRO A 12 33.07 -12.64 17.27
C PRO A 12 34.22 -11.84 17.89
N ASP A 13 34.78 -10.89 17.13
CA ASP A 13 35.86 -10.00 17.54
C ASP A 13 35.35 -8.64 18.03
N GLY A 14 34.08 -8.55 18.40
CA GLY A 14 33.44 -7.30 18.81
C GLY A 14 34.03 -6.70 20.09
N ASP A 15 34.28 -5.39 20.06
CA ASP A 15 34.88 -4.59 21.14
C ASP A 15 33.84 -3.83 21.99
N VAL A 16 32.56 -3.92 21.62
CA VAL A 16 31.44 -3.28 22.33
C VAL A 16 30.38 -4.31 22.75
N VAL A 17 29.92 -4.17 23.99
CA VAL A 17 28.81 -4.94 24.58
C VAL A 17 27.61 -4.03 24.76
N ILE A 18 26.51 -4.33 24.09
CA ILE A 18 25.25 -3.59 24.19
C ILE A 18 24.26 -4.37 25.06
N ASN A 19 23.92 -3.80 26.21
CA ASN A 19 22.88 -4.29 27.09
C ASN A 19 21.56 -3.60 26.76
N VAL A 20 20.68 -4.31 26.05
CA VAL A 20 19.35 -3.83 25.68
C VAL A 20 18.35 -4.26 26.75
N LYS A 21 17.78 -3.28 27.43
CA LYS A 21 16.85 -3.50 28.54
C LYS A 21 15.47 -3.04 28.12
N ALA A 22 14.51 -3.95 28.16
CA ALA A 22 13.10 -3.64 27.93
C ALA A 22 12.27 -4.03 29.17
N TRP A 23 11.27 -3.22 29.47
CA TRP A 23 10.25 -3.54 30.46
C TRP A 23 9.01 -4.05 29.72
N LYS A 24 8.61 -5.29 29.98
CA LYS A 24 7.36 -5.86 29.47
C LYS A 24 6.60 -6.49 30.63
N ASN A 25 5.40 -5.96 30.93
CA ASN A 25 4.53 -6.47 32.00
C ASN A 25 5.23 -6.59 33.37
N GLY A 26 6.08 -5.63 33.74
CA GLY A 26 6.85 -5.66 34.99
C GLY A 26 8.04 -6.64 34.99
N LEU A 27 8.26 -7.40 33.91
CA LEU A 27 9.45 -8.22 33.71
C LEU A 27 10.47 -7.50 32.85
N ARG A 28 11.71 -7.51 33.31
CA ARG A 28 12.86 -7.00 32.58
C ARG A 28 13.37 -8.08 31.62
N THR A 29 13.35 -7.78 30.33
CA THR A 29 14.05 -8.60 29.33
C THR A 29 15.39 -7.93 29.04
N ASP A 30 16.46 -8.67 29.31
CA ASP A 30 17.82 -8.24 29.03
C ASP A 30 18.34 -9.02 27.81
N VAL A 31 18.73 -8.28 26.77
CA VAL A 31 19.39 -8.82 25.58
C VAL A 31 20.80 -8.26 25.53
N ILE A 32 21.79 -9.13 25.47
CA ILE A 32 23.21 -8.74 25.41
C ILE A 32 23.69 -8.96 23.98
N ILE A 33 24.20 -7.92 23.33
CA ILE A 33 24.70 -7.98 21.95
C ILE A 33 26.18 -7.63 21.94
N ILE A 34 27.03 -8.50 21.40
CA ILE A 34 28.45 -8.21 21.16
C ILE A 34 28.61 -7.79 19.70
N ALA A 35 29.16 -6.61 19.47
CA ALA A 35 29.25 -5.96 18.16
C ALA A 35 30.59 -5.25 17.97
N ASP A 36 30.86 -4.80 16.74
CA ASP A 36 32.00 -3.97 16.40
C ASP A 36 31.65 -2.48 16.51
N SER A 37 32.43 -1.74 17.28
CA SER A 37 32.19 -0.33 17.59
C SER A 37 32.37 0.55 16.36
N ALA A 38 33.30 0.22 15.46
CA ALA A 38 33.54 0.97 14.24
C ALA A 38 32.31 0.94 13.32
N THR A 39 31.72 -0.24 13.14
CA THR A 39 30.49 -0.44 12.36
C THR A 39 29.32 0.35 12.92
N LEU A 40 29.13 0.37 14.25
CA LEU A 40 28.06 1.14 14.88
C LEU A 40 28.25 2.65 14.72
N LYS A 41 29.48 3.16 14.89
CA LYS A 41 29.80 4.59 14.72
C LYS A 41 29.54 5.03 13.27
N ALA A 42 29.94 4.23 12.30
CA ALA A 42 29.77 4.53 10.87
C ALA A 42 28.31 4.63 10.45
N ASN A 43 27.40 3.95 11.14
CA ASN A 43 26.00 3.84 10.74
C ASN A 43 24.99 4.54 11.68
N SER A 44 25.46 5.18 12.76
CA SER A 44 24.60 5.90 13.69
C SER A 44 25.34 7.03 14.41
N GLY A 45 24.86 8.26 14.20
CA GLY A 45 25.34 9.43 14.95
C GLY A 45 25.06 9.35 16.46
N TYR A 46 24.12 8.50 16.91
CA TYR A 46 23.94 8.23 18.34
C TYR A 46 25.12 7.42 18.88
N PHE A 47 25.45 6.29 18.24
CA PHE A 47 26.56 5.44 18.67
C PHE A 47 27.91 6.11 18.46
N GLU A 48 28.07 6.91 17.40
CA GLU A 48 29.24 7.77 17.19
C GLU A 48 29.52 8.65 18.42
N ARG A 49 28.52 9.41 18.87
CA ARG A 49 28.64 10.27 20.06
C ARG A 49 28.86 9.44 21.32
N CYS A 50 28.02 8.42 21.55
CA CYS A 50 28.06 7.61 22.76
C CYS A 50 29.43 6.93 22.96
N LEU A 51 29.96 6.32 21.90
CA LEU A 51 31.23 5.60 21.95
C LEU A 51 32.44 6.54 22.00
N ARG A 52 32.38 7.71 21.36
CA ARG A 52 33.46 8.72 21.44
C ARG A 52 33.69 9.22 22.86
N PHE A 53 32.61 9.45 23.62
CA PHE A 53 32.72 9.91 25.01
C PHE A 53 32.99 8.76 25.99
N ASN A 54 32.55 7.53 25.70
CA ASN A 54 32.90 6.37 26.51
C ASN A 54 34.39 5.98 26.41
N SER A 55 35.04 6.20 25.26
CA SER A 55 36.49 6.00 25.13
C SER A 55 37.34 6.94 25.98
N ALA A 56 36.80 8.06 26.45
CA ALA A 56 37.50 8.95 27.37
C ALA A 56 37.61 8.38 28.81
N ASN A 57 36.87 7.31 29.13
CA ASN A 57 36.75 6.76 30.49
C ASN A 57 37.55 5.45 30.73
N GLY A 58 38.42 5.03 29.81
CA GLY A 58 39.55 4.13 30.13
C GLY A 58 39.27 2.64 30.45
N HIS A 59 38.12 2.06 30.08
CA HIS A 59 37.86 0.62 30.31
C HIS A 59 37.84 -0.21 29.02
N GLY A 60 38.61 -1.31 29.01
CA GLY A 60 38.94 -2.16 27.84
C GLY A 60 37.80 -2.95 27.18
N GLN A 61 36.53 -2.67 27.51
CA GLN A 61 35.35 -3.07 26.74
C GLN A 61 34.31 -1.97 26.84
N HIS A 62 33.82 -1.47 25.70
CA HIS A 62 32.78 -0.46 25.71
C HIS A 62 31.44 -1.10 26.06
N VAL A 63 30.96 -0.94 27.29
CA VAL A 63 29.62 -1.39 27.69
C VAL A 63 28.62 -0.25 27.49
N ILE A 64 27.66 -0.44 26.59
CA ILE A 64 26.55 0.49 26.37
C ILE A 64 25.27 -0.13 26.93
N THR A 65 24.50 0.66 27.65
CA THR A 65 23.15 0.27 28.08
C THR A 65 22.11 1.05 27.30
N LEU A 66 21.19 0.33 26.65
CA LEU A 66 20.03 0.89 25.97
C LEU A 66 18.78 0.62 26.81
N GLU A 67 18.31 1.64 27.52
CA GLU A 67 17.06 1.58 28.27
C GLU A 67 15.87 1.79 27.32
N GLU A 68 14.72 1.20 27.67
CA GLU A 68 13.44 1.33 26.93
C GLU A 68 13.58 0.98 25.44
N SER A 69 14.25 -0.13 25.15
CA SER A 69 14.53 -0.55 23.76
C SER A 69 14.15 -2.00 23.56
N HIS A 70 13.63 -2.34 22.39
CA HIS A 70 13.14 -3.67 22.10
C HIS A 70 14.28 -4.60 21.63
N GLY A 71 14.62 -5.58 22.47
CA GLY A 71 15.76 -6.49 22.26
C GLY A 71 15.78 -7.18 20.88
N ARG A 72 14.63 -7.67 20.39
CA ARG A 72 14.56 -8.31 19.06
C ARG A 72 14.80 -7.33 17.92
N ALA A 73 14.25 -6.12 18.04
CA ALA A 73 14.40 -5.09 17.01
C ALA A 73 15.84 -4.59 16.94
N MET A 74 16.48 -4.36 18.10
CA MET A 74 17.90 -4.04 18.16
C MET A 74 18.77 -5.18 17.63
N GLY A 75 18.43 -6.43 17.95
CA GLY A 75 19.12 -7.60 17.40
C GLY A 75 19.08 -7.66 15.86
N ILE A 76 17.94 -7.31 15.25
CA ILE A 76 17.82 -7.20 13.78
C ILE A 76 18.71 -6.08 13.25
N TRP A 77 18.61 -4.87 13.80
CA TRP A 77 19.44 -3.73 13.38
C TRP A 77 20.93 -4.05 13.45
N VAL A 78 21.42 -4.51 14.61
CA VAL A 78 22.86 -4.76 14.79
C VAL A 78 23.35 -5.86 13.87
N GLN A 79 22.60 -6.95 13.66
CA GLN A 79 22.99 -8.00 12.70
C GLN A 79 23.07 -7.47 11.26
N TYR A 80 22.07 -6.71 10.81
CA TYR A 80 22.08 -6.15 9.45
C TYR A 80 23.14 -5.07 9.25
N LEU A 81 23.47 -4.29 10.29
CA LEU A 81 24.59 -3.33 10.27
C LEU A 81 25.94 -4.00 10.04
N HIS A 82 26.12 -5.23 10.52
CA HIS A 82 27.34 -6.01 10.34
C HIS A 82 27.30 -6.90 9.10
N ALA A 83 26.20 -6.91 8.35
CA ALA A 83 26.07 -7.65 7.11
C ALA A 83 26.70 -6.85 5.95
N GLY A 84 27.99 -7.06 5.71
CA GLY A 84 28.75 -6.29 4.71
C GLY A 84 28.34 -6.52 3.25
N SER A 85 27.58 -7.57 2.94
CA SER A 85 27.12 -7.89 1.57
C SER A 85 25.68 -8.40 1.55
N ASP A 86 25.03 -8.38 0.39
CA ASP A 86 23.68 -8.93 0.22
C ASP A 86 23.66 -10.45 0.44
N SER A 87 24.70 -11.19 0.03
CA SER A 87 24.84 -12.61 0.35
C SER A 87 24.88 -12.88 1.85
N SER A 88 25.50 -11.99 2.63
CA SER A 88 25.49 -12.09 4.10
C SER A 88 24.09 -11.85 4.67
N LYS A 89 23.33 -10.91 4.12
CA LYS A 89 21.93 -10.66 4.52
C LYS A 89 21.02 -11.86 4.21
N ASP A 90 21.28 -12.57 3.11
CA ASP A 90 20.53 -13.78 2.76
C ASP A 90 20.75 -14.92 3.76
N VAL A 91 21.98 -15.09 4.22
CA VAL A 91 22.31 -16.03 5.30
C VAL A 91 21.65 -15.58 6.61
N LEU A 92 21.70 -14.29 6.94
CA LEU A 92 21.05 -13.74 8.14
C LEU A 92 19.54 -13.94 8.12
N TRP A 93 18.88 -13.79 6.98
CA TRP A 93 17.44 -14.05 6.89
C TRP A 93 17.10 -15.48 7.31
N LYS A 94 17.94 -16.47 6.97
CA LYS A 94 17.75 -17.87 7.35
C LYS A 94 18.05 -18.16 8.82
N ASN A 95 18.63 -17.20 9.55
CA ASN A 95 18.92 -17.35 10.97
C ASN A 95 17.62 -17.58 11.78
N PRO A 96 17.53 -18.62 12.64
CA PRO A 96 16.35 -18.89 13.45
C PRO A 96 15.88 -17.71 14.32
N PHE A 97 16.80 -16.89 14.81
CA PHE A 97 16.46 -15.68 15.56
C PHE A 97 15.74 -14.65 14.68
N ILE A 98 16.26 -14.38 13.49
CA ILE A 98 15.66 -13.45 12.54
C ILE A 98 14.28 -13.98 12.12
N GLN A 99 14.18 -15.26 11.78
CA GLN A 99 12.90 -15.88 11.42
C GLN A 99 11.83 -15.78 12.51
N ARG A 100 12.18 -16.01 13.77
CA ARG A 100 11.26 -15.88 14.93
C ARG A 100 10.96 -14.42 15.30
N SER A 101 11.84 -13.49 14.93
CA SER A 101 11.68 -12.06 15.19
C SER A 101 11.01 -11.33 14.03
N ALA A 102 10.90 -11.95 12.86
CA ALA A 102 10.26 -11.42 11.67
C ALA A 102 8.72 -11.47 11.81
N THR A 103 8.18 -10.60 12.66
CA THR A 103 6.74 -10.46 12.92
C THR A 103 6.28 -9.01 12.76
N MET A 104 4.97 -8.79 12.60
CA MET A 104 4.40 -7.45 12.47
C MET A 104 4.65 -6.58 13.72
N ASP A 105 4.52 -7.16 14.91
CA ASP A 105 4.83 -6.48 16.18
C ASP A 105 6.30 -6.02 16.25
N THR A 106 7.23 -6.90 15.87
CA THR A 106 8.65 -6.55 15.89
C THR A 106 9.00 -5.52 14.83
N LEU A 107 8.33 -5.51 13.67
CA LEU A 107 8.53 -4.48 12.63
C LEU A 107 8.26 -3.07 13.15
N TRP A 108 7.18 -2.86 13.91
CA TRP A 108 6.90 -1.56 14.51
C TRP A 108 7.99 -1.13 15.49
N HIS A 109 8.53 -2.07 16.26
CA HIS A 109 9.70 -1.80 17.10
C HIS A 109 10.96 -1.50 16.27
N VAL A 110 11.22 -2.23 15.18
CA VAL A 110 12.33 -1.95 14.26
C VAL A 110 12.26 -0.52 13.73
N ILE A 111 11.07 -0.06 13.35
CA ILE A 111 10.86 1.33 12.91
C ILE A 111 11.19 2.31 14.05
N CYS A 112 10.69 2.08 15.26
CA CYS A 112 10.97 2.94 16.42
C CYS A 112 12.46 3.00 16.77
N GLU A 113 13.15 1.86 16.83
CA GLU A 113 14.58 1.83 17.15
C GLU A 113 15.41 2.52 16.06
N GLY A 114 15.01 2.37 14.78
CA GLY A 114 15.62 3.09 13.66
C GLY A 114 15.51 4.61 13.81
N ASP A 115 14.34 5.11 14.22
CA ASP A 115 14.10 6.53 14.50
C ASP A 115 14.94 7.02 15.70
N LYS A 116 14.86 6.28 16.82
CA LYS A 116 15.52 6.58 18.10
C LYS A 116 17.02 6.69 17.94
N TYR A 117 17.63 5.70 17.27
CA TYR A 117 19.08 5.60 17.12
C TYR A 117 19.62 6.15 15.80
N ASN A 118 18.77 6.74 14.96
CA ASN A 118 19.15 7.35 13.68
C ASN A 118 19.90 6.38 12.76
N PHE A 119 19.36 5.16 12.60
CA PHE A 119 19.93 4.17 11.69
C PHE A 119 19.53 4.43 10.23
N GLY A 120 20.45 4.14 9.31
CA GLY A 120 20.20 4.21 7.88
C GLY A 120 19.22 3.12 7.41
N ARG A 121 17.97 3.51 7.12
CA ARG A 121 16.87 2.58 6.76
C ARG A 121 17.16 1.62 5.62
N LYS A 122 17.91 2.08 4.60
CA LYS A 122 18.24 1.29 3.41
C LYS A 122 18.88 -0.06 3.71
N ILE A 123 19.54 -0.18 4.87
CA ILE A 123 20.19 -1.43 5.27
C ILE A 123 19.20 -2.58 5.52
N LEU A 124 17.94 -2.24 5.83
CA LEU A 124 16.86 -3.19 6.09
C LEU A 124 15.89 -3.33 4.92
N ASP A 125 16.17 -2.78 3.73
CA ASP A 125 15.25 -2.90 2.58
C ASP A 125 14.98 -4.39 2.28
N SER A 126 16.04 -5.21 2.15
CA SER A 126 15.88 -6.66 1.91
C SER A 126 15.24 -7.42 3.06
N PHE A 127 15.43 -6.97 4.31
CA PHE A 127 14.73 -7.54 5.47
C PHE A 127 13.23 -7.29 5.37
N PHE A 128 12.85 -6.04 5.08
CA PHE A 128 11.46 -5.64 5.00
C PHE A 128 10.75 -6.32 3.82
N GLU A 129 11.39 -6.43 2.66
CA GLU A 129 10.84 -7.14 1.50
C GLU A 129 10.53 -8.60 1.84
N ARG A 130 11.47 -9.31 2.47
CA ARG A 130 11.29 -10.71 2.85
C ARG A 130 10.25 -10.89 3.97
N LEU A 131 10.23 -9.97 4.94
CA LEU A 131 9.19 -9.94 5.96
C LEU A 131 7.81 -9.67 5.36
N TYR A 132 7.71 -8.73 4.42
CA TYR A 132 6.47 -8.43 3.72
C TYR A 132 5.94 -9.67 3.01
N SER A 133 6.75 -10.34 2.19
CA SER A 133 6.37 -11.60 1.55
C SER A 133 5.93 -12.64 2.58
N LYS A 134 6.70 -12.84 3.65
CA LYS A 134 6.32 -13.77 4.73
C LYS A 134 4.96 -13.45 5.35
N LEU A 135 4.64 -12.17 5.54
CA LEU A 135 3.38 -11.73 6.14
C LEU A 135 2.19 -11.87 5.16
N VAL A 136 2.41 -11.62 3.87
CA VAL A 136 1.34 -11.59 2.85
C VAL A 136 1.12 -12.96 2.22
N ASP A 137 2.18 -13.73 1.94
CA ASP A 137 2.11 -15.04 1.28
C ASP A 137 1.69 -16.18 2.23
N GLY A 138 1.68 -15.92 3.55
CA GLY A 138 1.11 -16.84 4.54
C GLY A 138 1.97 -18.07 4.87
N ASP A 139 3.24 -18.12 4.44
CA ASP A 139 4.10 -19.32 4.46
C ASP A 139 4.49 -19.85 5.86
N THR A 140 3.95 -19.30 6.95
CA THR A 140 3.97 -19.95 8.28
C THR A 140 2.86 -19.37 9.17
N LEU A 141 1.65 -19.92 9.10
CA LEU A 141 0.58 -19.66 10.08
C LEU A 141 0.30 -20.87 11.00
N ASP A 142 1.09 -21.94 10.92
CA ASP A 142 0.84 -23.16 11.70
C ASP A 142 1.28 -23.09 13.18
N ASP A 143 2.11 -22.10 13.58
CA ASP A 143 2.71 -22.07 14.95
C ASP A 143 2.53 -20.76 15.74
N ALA A 144 1.66 -19.82 15.32
CA ALA A 144 1.46 -18.55 16.04
C ALA A 144 0.03 -18.41 16.62
N PRO A 145 -0.15 -18.20 17.94
CA PRO A 145 -1.46 -18.11 18.59
C PRO A 145 -2.22 -16.79 18.36
N VAL A 146 -1.81 -15.95 17.41
CA VAL A 146 -2.50 -14.69 17.09
C VAL A 146 -2.65 -14.58 15.59
N GLN A 147 -3.77 -15.10 15.11
CA GLN A 147 -4.24 -14.99 13.74
C GLN A 147 -4.62 -13.51 13.50
N TYR A 148 -3.73 -12.72 12.90
CA TYR A 148 -4.14 -11.40 12.41
C TYR A 148 -5.26 -11.63 11.38
N ASN A 149 -6.42 -10.98 11.55
CA ASN A 149 -7.36 -10.93 10.44
C ASN A 149 -6.69 -10.17 9.28
N ALA A 150 -6.90 -10.64 8.04
CA ALA A 150 -6.20 -10.11 6.87
C ALA A 150 -6.37 -8.58 6.74
N THR A 151 -7.56 -8.07 7.05
CA THR A 151 -7.86 -6.63 7.05
C THR A 151 -6.96 -5.84 7.99
N ASP A 152 -6.74 -6.31 9.22
CA ASP A 152 -5.91 -5.64 10.22
C ASP A 152 -4.43 -5.67 9.86
N LEU A 153 -3.97 -6.76 9.24
CA LEU A 153 -2.61 -6.82 8.70
C LEU A 153 -2.45 -5.78 7.58
N MET A 154 -3.36 -5.80 6.61
CA MET A 154 -3.35 -4.89 5.46
C MET A 154 -3.50 -3.43 5.88
N ARG A 155 -4.21 -3.12 6.97
CA ARG A 155 -4.29 -1.75 7.51
C ARG A 155 -3.01 -1.26 8.19
N GLN A 156 -2.13 -2.17 8.61
CA GLN A 156 -0.87 -1.85 9.29
C GLN A 156 0.33 -1.75 8.35
N LEU A 157 0.29 -2.39 7.17
CA LEU A 157 1.42 -2.44 6.22
C LEU A 157 1.70 -1.17 5.37
N PRO A 158 0.75 -0.24 5.08
CA PRO A 158 1.02 0.89 4.19
C PRO A 158 2.14 1.80 4.70
N LEU A 159 2.14 2.09 6.00
CA LEU A 159 3.15 2.97 6.61
C LEU A 159 4.55 2.35 6.63
N PRO A 160 4.75 1.08 7.04
CA PRO A 160 6.02 0.40 6.83
C PRO A 160 6.50 0.42 5.37
N CYS A 161 5.63 0.14 4.40
CA CYS A 161 6.01 0.20 2.99
C CYS A 161 6.49 1.61 2.58
N LEU A 162 5.84 2.66 3.10
CA LEU A 162 6.26 4.04 2.90
C LEU A 162 7.62 4.34 3.58
N ILE A 163 7.84 3.85 4.80
CA ILE A 163 9.08 4.05 5.58
C ILE A 163 10.29 3.40 4.89
N PHE A 164 10.11 2.17 4.41
CA PHE A 164 11.14 1.39 3.72
C PHE A 164 11.14 1.61 2.20
N ASN A 165 10.33 2.56 1.71
CA ASN A 165 10.24 2.90 0.29
C ASN A 165 9.95 1.68 -0.63
N TYR A 166 9.17 0.72 -0.14
CA TYR A 166 8.82 -0.50 -0.86
C TYR A 166 7.58 -0.29 -1.74
N ALA A 167 7.82 0.20 -2.97
CA ALA A 167 6.75 0.58 -3.89
C ALA A 167 5.81 -0.56 -4.32
N PRO A 168 6.29 -1.79 -4.64
CA PRO A 168 5.42 -2.90 -5.00
C PRO A 168 4.43 -3.24 -3.89
N GLY A 169 4.91 -3.45 -2.66
CA GLY A 169 4.05 -3.77 -1.54
C GLY A 169 3.10 -2.64 -1.15
N PHE A 170 3.55 -1.37 -1.25
CA PHE A 170 2.66 -0.24 -1.01
C PHE A 170 1.47 -0.22 -1.97
N ALA A 171 1.72 -0.43 -3.26
CA ALA A 171 0.65 -0.47 -4.26
C ALA A 171 -0.28 -1.66 -4.03
N GLU A 172 0.27 -2.85 -3.79
CA GLU A 172 -0.51 -4.06 -3.54
C GLU A 172 -1.44 -3.92 -2.33
N VAL A 173 -0.92 -3.49 -1.17
CA VAL A 173 -1.71 -3.34 0.05
C VAL A 173 -2.78 -2.27 -0.11
N THR A 174 -2.44 -1.11 -0.70
CA THR A 174 -3.40 -0.03 -0.88
C THR A 174 -4.48 -0.39 -1.90
N ARG A 175 -4.14 -1.17 -2.94
CA ARG A 175 -5.12 -1.78 -3.84
C ARG A 175 -6.03 -2.74 -3.08
N TRP A 176 -5.45 -3.66 -2.32
CA TRP A 176 -6.22 -4.63 -1.54
C TRP A 176 -7.23 -3.93 -0.62
N LEU A 177 -6.78 -2.91 0.12
CA LEU A 177 -7.65 -2.13 1.01
C LEU A 177 -8.79 -1.44 0.25
N VAL A 178 -8.51 -0.85 -0.91
CA VAL A 178 -9.52 -0.17 -1.73
C VAL A 178 -10.57 -1.12 -2.28
N TYR A 179 -10.22 -2.35 -2.61
CA TYR A 179 -11.16 -3.32 -3.17
C TYR A 179 -11.90 -4.17 -2.13
N ASN A 180 -11.28 -4.42 -0.96
CA ASN A 180 -11.80 -5.37 0.04
C ASN A 180 -12.36 -4.70 1.31
N SER A 181 -12.14 -3.41 1.54
CA SER A 181 -12.67 -2.76 2.74
C SER A 181 -14.18 -2.55 2.64
N GLN A 182 -14.89 -2.95 3.70
CA GLN A 182 -16.26 -2.52 3.93
C GLN A 182 -16.23 -1.16 4.64
N GLY A 183 -16.83 -0.14 4.03
CA GLY A 183 -16.88 1.22 4.57
C GLY A 183 -15.58 2.02 4.44
N GLN A 184 -15.26 2.82 5.46
CA GLN A 184 -14.10 3.70 5.45
C GLN A 184 -12.80 2.91 5.70
N ILE A 185 -11.80 3.19 4.86
CA ILE A 185 -10.46 2.65 5.02
C ILE A 185 -9.75 3.49 6.09
N LEU A 186 -9.23 2.80 7.11
CA LEU A 186 -8.46 3.38 8.19
C LEU A 186 -7.07 2.75 8.23
N GLU A 187 -6.07 3.53 8.58
CA GLU A 187 -4.77 2.97 8.96
C GLU A 187 -4.88 2.38 10.38
N LYS A 188 -4.15 1.30 10.62
CA LYS A 188 -3.97 0.73 11.96
C LYS A 188 -2.52 0.87 12.36
N VAL A 189 -2.28 1.49 13.51
CA VAL A 189 -0.96 1.59 14.15
C VAL A 189 -1.06 1.10 15.59
N PRO A 190 0.00 0.52 16.18
CA PRO A 190 -0.02 0.16 17.59
C PRO A 190 -0.27 1.39 18.46
N GLY A 191 -1.10 1.28 19.50
CA GLY A 191 -1.44 2.43 20.36
C GLY A 191 -0.26 3.04 21.12
N TRP A 192 0.81 2.27 21.31
CA TRP A 192 2.07 2.73 21.91
C TRP A 192 3.04 3.38 20.91
N PHE A 193 2.77 3.28 19.61
CA PHE A 193 3.63 3.81 18.57
C PHE A 193 3.58 5.35 18.57
N LYS A 194 4.74 5.97 18.80
CA LYS A 194 4.92 7.43 18.75
C LYS A 194 6.00 7.75 17.74
N GLN A 195 5.68 8.57 16.74
CA GLN A 195 6.66 9.07 15.78
C GLN A 195 7.33 10.33 16.34
N THR A 196 8.66 10.38 16.30
CA THR A 196 9.41 11.58 16.73
C THR A 196 10.07 12.32 15.57
N ARG A 197 10.58 11.64 14.55
CA ARG A 197 11.26 12.33 13.41
C ARG A 197 10.69 12.02 12.03
N PHE A 198 9.85 11.00 11.89
CA PHE A 198 9.18 10.73 10.63
C PHE A 198 7.97 11.64 10.48
N HIS A 199 8.07 12.71 9.68
CA HIS A 199 6.92 13.48 9.19
C HIS A 199 6.13 12.68 8.15
N LEU A 200 5.72 11.46 8.50
CA LEU A 200 4.85 10.65 7.68
C LEU A 200 3.44 10.94 8.14
N ALA A 201 2.64 11.47 7.24
CA ALA A 201 1.28 11.84 7.55
C ALA A 201 0.38 10.77 6.93
N PRO A 202 -0.25 9.88 7.72
CA PRO A 202 -1.19 8.88 7.21
C PRO A 202 -2.26 9.46 6.28
N LYS A 203 -2.63 10.73 6.51
CA LYS A 203 -3.50 11.52 5.62
C LYS A 203 -3.06 11.51 4.15
N ASP A 204 -1.77 11.39 3.87
CA ASP A 204 -1.20 11.41 2.52
C ASP A 204 -1.60 10.16 1.71
N PHE A 205 -2.04 9.08 2.34
CA PHE A 205 -2.49 7.88 1.63
C PHE A 205 -3.89 7.39 2.04
N VAL A 206 -4.32 7.59 3.29
CA VAL A 206 -5.68 7.20 3.75
C VAL A 206 -6.77 7.97 3.01
N GLY A 207 -6.61 9.29 2.85
CA GLY A 207 -7.56 10.12 2.11
C GLY A 207 -7.68 9.68 0.65
N PRO A 208 -6.57 9.61 -0.10
CA PRO A 208 -6.53 9.06 -1.46
C PRO A 208 -7.15 7.68 -1.64
N MET A 209 -6.88 6.73 -0.74
CA MET A 209 -7.51 5.40 -0.78
C MET A 209 -9.03 5.49 -0.67
N ASN A 210 -9.55 6.25 0.30
CA ASN A 210 -11.00 6.43 0.45
C ASN A 210 -11.64 7.11 -0.77
N LEU A 211 -10.95 8.07 -1.40
CA LEU A 211 -11.40 8.69 -2.65
C LEU A 211 -11.44 7.68 -3.80
N ALA A 212 -10.43 6.82 -3.94
CA ALA A 212 -10.40 5.75 -4.94
C ALA A 212 -11.53 4.73 -4.68
N HIS A 213 -11.72 4.32 -3.43
CA HIS A 213 -12.78 3.41 -3.01
C HIS A 213 -14.17 3.96 -3.35
N GLY A 214 -14.46 5.21 -2.99
CA GLY A 214 -15.72 5.86 -3.36
C GLY A 214 -15.89 5.99 -4.88
N ARG A 215 -14.80 6.29 -5.61
CA ARG A 215 -14.84 6.44 -7.07
C ARG A 215 -15.17 5.13 -7.79
N LEU A 216 -14.68 3.99 -7.31
CA LEU A 216 -15.01 2.67 -7.86
C LEU A 216 -16.52 2.43 -7.84
N ARG A 217 -17.20 2.75 -6.73
CA ARG A 217 -18.66 2.63 -6.61
C ARG A 217 -19.40 3.53 -7.60
N VAL A 218 -18.94 4.77 -7.75
CA VAL A 218 -19.52 5.71 -8.73
C VAL A 218 -19.38 5.17 -10.16
N ILE A 219 -18.21 4.63 -10.51
CA ILE A 219 -17.97 4.06 -11.85
C ILE A 219 -18.83 2.82 -12.08
N LEU A 220 -18.95 1.95 -11.08
CA LEU A 220 -19.79 0.76 -11.17
C LEU A 220 -21.25 1.15 -11.41
N HIS A 221 -21.78 2.06 -10.59
CA HIS A 221 -23.14 2.57 -10.74
C HIS A 221 -23.37 3.19 -12.14
N GLN A 222 -22.45 4.05 -12.59
CA GLN A 222 -22.55 4.65 -13.93
C GLN A 222 -22.53 3.61 -15.05
N ALA A 223 -21.72 2.56 -14.91
CA ALA A 223 -21.64 1.49 -15.90
C ALA A 223 -22.91 0.62 -15.93
N LEU A 224 -23.46 0.27 -14.76
CA LEU A 224 -24.66 -0.55 -14.65
C LEU A 224 -25.94 0.21 -15.04
N CYS A 225 -26.04 1.48 -14.67
CA CYS A 225 -27.25 2.29 -14.88
C CYS A 225 -27.21 3.14 -16.16
N GLY A 226 -26.07 3.26 -16.84
CA GLY A 226 -25.94 4.12 -18.02
C GLY A 226 -26.91 3.76 -19.13
N GLN A 227 -27.02 2.47 -19.45
CA GLN A 227 -27.93 1.97 -20.48
C GLN A 227 -29.40 2.08 -20.05
N VAL A 228 -29.70 1.81 -18.78
CA VAL A 228 -31.04 2.02 -18.20
C VAL A 228 -31.47 3.47 -18.39
N ASN A 229 -30.62 4.42 -17.98
CA ASN A 229 -30.90 5.84 -18.13
C ASN A 229 -31.12 6.25 -19.59
N SER A 230 -30.41 5.65 -20.54
CA SER A 230 -30.63 5.90 -21.97
C SER A 230 -32.00 5.41 -22.44
N ILE A 231 -32.41 4.20 -22.02
CA ILE A 231 -33.70 3.62 -22.39
C ILE A 231 -34.83 4.42 -21.75
N LEU A 232 -34.73 4.77 -20.47
CA LEU A 232 -35.77 5.54 -19.76
C LEU A 232 -35.96 6.92 -20.38
N LYS A 233 -34.89 7.57 -20.85
CA LYS A 233 -34.97 8.89 -21.50
C LYS A 233 -35.65 8.87 -22.87
N ASP A 234 -35.42 7.82 -23.65
CA ASP A 234 -35.85 7.73 -25.04
C ASP A 234 -37.04 6.77 -25.25
N GLY A 235 -37.42 6.02 -24.22
CA GLY A 235 -38.36 4.91 -24.27
C GLY A 235 -39.69 5.28 -24.89
N ASP A 236 -40.34 6.32 -24.38
CA ASP A 236 -41.64 6.79 -24.87
C ASP A 236 -41.64 7.21 -26.34
N ARG A 237 -40.49 7.67 -26.85
CA ARG A 237 -40.38 8.23 -28.21
C ARG A 237 -39.87 7.21 -29.23
N LYS A 238 -38.97 6.31 -28.81
CA LYS A 238 -38.21 5.42 -29.70
C LYS A 238 -38.60 3.94 -29.55
N CYS A 239 -39.30 3.56 -28.48
CA CYS A 239 -39.71 2.17 -28.27
C CYS A 239 -40.91 1.81 -29.12
N LYS A 240 -40.73 0.88 -30.07
CA LYS A 240 -41.83 0.38 -30.91
C LYS A 240 -42.69 -0.69 -30.24
N CYS A 241 -42.17 -1.34 -29.20
CA CYS A 241 -42.82 -2.49 -28.55
C CYS A 241 -43.41 -2.16 -27.16
N GLN A 242 -43.39 -0.90 -26.73
CA GLN A 242 -43.94 -0.42 -25.45
C GLN A 242 -43.49 -1.20 -24.20
N ASN A 243 -42.32 -1.87 -24.27
CA ASN A 243 -41.82 -2.72 -23.19
C ASN A 243 -40.60 -2.13 -22.47
N TRP A 244 -40.26 -0.87 -22.74
CA TRP A 244 -39.02 -0.24 -22.25
C TRP A 244 -38.95 -0.22 -20.72
N GLU A 245 -40.06 0.10 -20.04
CA GLU A 245 -40.18 0.05 -18.58
C GLU A 245 -39.93 -1.36 -18.04
N LYS A 246 -40.58 -2.36 -18.64
CA LYS A 246 -40.48 -3.76 -18.22
C LYS A 246 -39.05 -4.28 -18.37
N VAL A 247 -38.35 -3.91 -19.45
CA VAL A 247 -36.95 -4.31 -19.65
C VAL A 247 -36.06 -3.73 -18.55
N CYS A 248 -36.17 -2.42 -18.28
CA CYS A 248 -35.40 -1.77 -17.22
C CYS A 248 -35.73 -2.34 -15.84
N GLY A 249 -37.01 -2.54 -15.52
CA GLY A 249 -37.46 -3.10 -14.26
C GLY A 249 -36.95 -4.53 -14.03
N ARG A 250 -37.01 -5.40 -15.06
CA ARG A 250 -36.47 -6.77 -14.98
C ARG A 250 -34.96 -6.78 -14.76
N TYR A 251 -34.23 -5.89 -15.41
CA TYR A 251 -32.78 -5.75 -15.22
C TYR A 251 -32.44 -5.33 -13.78
N ILE A 252 -33.10 -4.29 -13.26
CA ILE A 252 -32.89 -3.82 -11.88
C ILE A 252 -33.26 -4.92 -10.88
N ALA A 253 -34.39 -5.61 -11.09
CA ALA A 253 -34.81 -6.72 -10.24
C ALA A 253 -33.79 -7.87 -10.24
N ALA A 254 -33.19 -8.18 -11.39
CA ALA A 254 -32.14 -9.19 -11.50
C ALA A 254 -30.86 -8.78 -10.75
N LEU A 255 -30.47 -7.50 -10.78
CA LEU A 255 -29.35 -6.99 -9.99
C LEU A 255 -29.62 -7.07 -8.48
N ILE A 256 -30.83 -6.67 -8.05
CA ILE A 256 -31.22 -6.76 -6.64
C ILE A 256 -31.22 -8.22 -6.15
N LYS A 257 -31.66 -9.17 -7.00
CA LYS A 257 -31.69 -10.60 -6.66
C LYS A 257 -30.30 -11.18 -6.33
N ILE A 258 -29.23 -10.63 -6.92
CA ILE A 258 -27.85 -11.01 -6.62
C ILE A 258 -27.22 -10.09 -5.56
N ASN A 259 -28.04 -9.39 -4.75
CA ASN A 259 -27.62 -8.43 -3.74
C ASN A 259 -26.84 -7.22 -4.27
N VAL A 260 -26.85 -6.95 -5.57
CA VAL A 260 -26.22 -5.76 -6.13
C VAL A 260 -27.29 -4.70 -6.27
N ASN A 261 -27.44 -3.87 -5.25
CA ASN A 261 -28.35 -2.74 -5.31
C ASN A 261 -27.64 -1.52 -5.91
N PRO A 262 -27.94 -1.10 -7.15
CA PRO A 262 -27.32 0.08 -7.73
C PRO A 262 -27.70 1.38 -7.00
N LEU A 263 -28.76 1.37 -6.19
CA LEU A 263 -29.31 2.55 -5.53
C LEU A 263 -28.90 2.70 -4.06
N GLU A 264 -28.33 1.65 -3.43
CA GLU A 264 -27.92 1.70 -2.03
C GLU A 264 -26.41 1.83 -1.83
N SER A 265 -26.05 2.48 -0.73
CA SER A 265 -24.66 2.66 -0.30
C SER A 265 -24.32 1.72 0.85
N GLY A 266 -23.11 1.14 0.82
CA GLY A 266 -22.34 1.08 2.06
C GLY A 266 -21.71 -0.26 2.41
N THR A 267 -22.47 -1.34 2.40
CA THR A 267 -22.17 -2.50 3.25
C THR A 267 -21.16 -3.48 2.66
N MET A 268 -21.15 -3.65 1.34
CA MET A 268 -20.22 -4.57 0.67
C MET A 268 -18.96 -3.87 0.18
N SER A 269 -17.86 -4.60 0.20
CA SER A 269 -16.63 -4.24 -0.51
C SER A 269 -16.84 -4.24 -2.03
N ILE A 270 -15.88 -3.69 -2.76
CA ILE A 270 -15.93 -3.69 -4.23
C ILE A 270 -15.82 -5.12 -4.76
N ASN A 271 -14.96 -5.96 -4.20
CA ASN A 271 -14.81 -7.34 -4.64
C ASN A 271 -16.08 -8.16 -4.41
N GLU A 272 -16.72 -8.05 -3.25
CA GLU A 272 -18.02 -8.71 -3.00
C GLU A 272 -19.08 -8.29 -4.03
N LEU A 273 -19.14 -7.00 -4.40
CA LEU A 273 -20.02 -6.53 -5.47
C LEU A 273 -19.66 -7.15 -6.83
N LEU A 274 -18.38 -7.22 -7.17
CA LEU A 274 -17.90 -7.81 -8.42
C LEU A 274 -18.14 -9.31 -8.50
N ASP A 275 -18.05 -10.02 -7.38
CA ASP A 275 -18.30 -11.45 -7.29
C ASP A 275 -19.79 -11.76 -7.43
N ASN A 276 -20.65 -10.98 -6.75
CA ASN A 276 -22.09 -11.08 -6.92
C ASN A 276 -22.52 -10.83 -8.37
N LEU A 277 -21.95 -9.82 -9.03
CA LEU A 277 -22.18 -9.55 -10.46
C LEU A 277 -21.74 -10.69 -11.38
N ALA A 278 -20.86 -11.60 -10.93
CA ALA A 278 -20.50 -12.79 -11.70
C ALA A 278 -21.67 -13.75 -11.88
N GLY A 279 -22.58 -13.80 -10.90
CA GLY A 279 -23.78 -14.62 -10.93
C GLY A 279 -24.96 -13.97 -11.66
N PHE A 280 -24.77 -12.80 -12.27
CA PHE A 280 -25.83 -12.11 -13.00
C PHE A 280 -26.25 -12.90 -14.24
N SER A 281 -27.54 -13.20 -14.35
CA SER A 281 -28.14 -13.70 -15.58
C SER A 281 -29.56 -13.19 -15.72
N ILE A 282 -29.94 -12.90 -16.97
CA ILE A 282 -31.30 -12.46 -17.29
C ILE A 282 -31.69 -12.95 -18.68
N HIS A 283 -32.81 -13.65 -18.77
CA HIS A 283 -33.35 -14.04 -20.06
C HIS A 283 -33.84 -12.82 -20.85
N ARG A 284 -33.35 -12.70 -22.08
CA ARG A 284 -33.81 -11.68 -23.03
C ARG A 284 -35.30 -11.84 -23.28
N MET A 285 -35.99 -10.72 -23.46
CA MET A 285 -37.39 -10.75 -23.83
C MET A 285 -37.54 -11.05 -25.31
N PRO A 286 -38.32 -12.08 -25.68
CA PRO A 286 -38.62 -12.36 -27.08
C PRO A 286 -39.42 -11.20 -27.70
N HIS A 287 -39.30 -11.03 -29.01
CA HIS A 287 -40.06 -10.05 -29.82
C HIS A 287 -39.91 -8.57 -29.37
N CYS A 288 -38.74 -8.19 -28.85
CA CYS A 288 -38.44 -6.81 -28.50
C CYS A 288 -37.85 -5.99 -29.65
N CYS A 289 -38.15 -4.68 -29.66
CA CYS A 289 -37.47 -3.75 -30.58
C CYS A 289 -35.98 -3.58 -30.21
N THR A 290 -35.19 -3.00 -31.11
CA THR A 290 -33.74 -2.80 -30.90
C THR A 290 -33.38 -2.03 -29.63
N LEU A 291 -34.22 -1.07 -29.21
CA LEU A 291 -34.04 -0.34 -27.95
C LEU A 291 -34.21 -1.24 -26.70
N CYS A 292 -35.11 -2.22 -26.78
CA CYS A 292 -35.45 -3.12 -25.68
C CYS A 292 -34.64 -4.43 -25.70
N ASN A 293 -34.06 -4.80 -26.84
CA ASN A 293 -33.20 -5.97 -27.00
C ASN A 293 -31.76 -5.65 -26.59
N VAL A 294 -31.57 -5.34 -25.31
CA VAL A 294 -30.27 -4.96 -24.76
C VAL A 294 -29.51 -6.19 -24.26
N ASP A 295 -28.21 -6.22 -24.54
CA ASP A 295 -27.30 -7.20 -23.96
C ASP A 295 -26.89 -6.80 -22.54
N TRP A 296 -27.77 -7.11 -21.58
CA TRP A 296 -27.54 -6.81 -20.17
C TRP A 296 -26.37 -7.60 -19.57
N GLU A 297 -26.19 -8.86 -19.98
CA GLU A 297 -25.07 -9.69 -19.52
C GLU A 297 -23.74 -9.10 -20.00
N GLY A 298 -23.63 -8.74 -21.27
CA GLY A 298 -22.46 -8.02 -21.80
C GLY A 298 -22.21 -6.69 -21.08
N THR A 299 -23.28 -5.95 -20.73
CA THR A 299 -23.18 -4.70 -19.96
C THR A 299 -22.59 -4.95 -18.56
N VAL A 300 -23.04 -5.98 -17.86
CA VAL A 300 -22.54 -6.36 -16.53
C VAL A 300 -21.09 -6.84 -16.62
N VAL A 301 -20.74 -7.69 -17.58
CA VAL A 301 -19.35 -8.15 -17.78
C VAL A 301 -18.41 -6.98 -18.06
N ALA A 302 -18.81 -6.03 -18.91
CA ALA A 302 -18.04 -4.84 -19.20
C ALA A 302 -17.88 -3.93 -17.96
N ALA A 303 -18.94 -3.77 -17.16
CA ALA A 303 -18.90 -3.01 -15.91
C ALA A 303 -17.93 -3.64 -14.90
N ARG A 304 -18.01 -4.96 -14.70
CA ARG A 304 -17.09 -5.71 -13.83
C ARG A 304 -15.64 -5.53 -14.24
N THR A 305 -15.35 -5.78 -15.51
CA THR A 305 -13.99 -5.68 -16.07
C THR A 305 -13.42 -4.27 -15.86
N LYS A 306 -14.22 -3.24 -16.19
CA LYS A 306 -13.82 -1.84 -16.03
C LYS A 306 -13.48 -1.46 -14.60
N VAL A 307 -14.24 -1.95 -13.63
CA VAL A 307 -14.05 -1.64 -12.19
C VAL A 307 -12.90 -2.47 -11.60
N ALA A 308 -12.79 -3.75 -11.95
CA ALA A 308 -11.73 -4.64 -11.48
C ALA A 308 -10.32 -4.16 -11.87
N SER A 309 -10.19 -3.54 -13.05
CA SER A 309 -8.93 -3.00 -13.56
C SER A 309 -8.80 -1.49 -13.40
N TYR A 310 -9.68 -0.84 -12.63
CA TYR A 310 -9.68 0.62 -12.55
C TYR A 310 -8.51 1.15 -11.73
N PHE A 311 -8.09 0.49 -10.64
CA PHE A 311 -7.10 1.03 -9.71
C PHE A 311 -6.04 -0.02 -9.35
N ASP A 312 -4.77 0.36 -9.47
CA ASP A 312 -3.63 -0.56 -9.27
C ASP A 312 -3.00 -0.43 -7.88
N GLY A 313 -3.56 0.44 -7.03
CA GLY A 313 -2.94 0.86 -5.77
C GLY A 313 -2.40 2.27 -5.85
N LEU A 314 -1.96 2.83 -4.72
CA LEU A 314 -1.23 4.09 -4.72
C LEU A 314 0.24 3.86 -5.12
N CYS A 315 0.83 4.83 -5.79
CA CYS A 315 2.20 4.77 -6.30
C CYS A 315 3.10 5.73 -5.52
N LEU A 316 4.07 5.18 -4.78
CA LEU A 316 5.05 5.98 -4.02
C LEU A 316 5.83 6.95 -4.91
N ASP A 317 6.18 6.55 -6.13
CA ASP A 317 6.93 7.41 -7.04
C ASP A 317 6.07 8.58 -7.56
N CYS A 318 4.79 8.35 -7.83
CA CYS A 318 3.85 9.44 -8.15
C CYS A 318 3.66 10.39 -6.97
N MET A 319 3.53 9.85 -5.75
CA MET A 319 3.43 10.64 -4.53
C MET A 319 4.68 11.51 -4.32
N ASP A 320 5.89 10.94 -4.44
CA ASP A 320 7.13 11.70 -4.27
C ASP A 320 7.33 12.76 -5.36
N ARG A 321 7.05 12.42 -6.63
CA ARG A 321 7.20 13.38 -7.73
C ARG A 321 6.21 14.53 -7.64
N SER A 322 4.98 14.29 -7.19
CA SER A 322 3.97 15.35 -7.08
C SER A 322 4.08 16.19 -5.80
N LYS A 323 4.89 15.78 -4.81
CA LYS A 323 5.19 16.62 -3.65
C LYS A 323 5.91 17.90 -4.09
N ARG A 324 5.54 19.02 -3.47
CA ARG A 324 6.19 20.31 -3.74
C ARG A 324 7.69 20.23 -3.44
N LYS A 325 8.51 20.36 -4.48
CA LYS A 325 9.98 20.45 -4.36
C LYS A 325 10.43 21.91 -4.29
N ARG A 326 11.66 22.16 -3.83
CA ARG A 326 12.26 23.50 -3.86
C ARG A 326 12.52 23.92 -5.31
N GLY A 327 12.18 25.14 -5.68
CA GLY A 327 12.27 25.66 -7.06
C GLY A 327 10.92 26.04 -7.65
N ASP A 328 10.85 26.19 -8.97
CA ASP A 328 9.60 26.44 -9.70
C ASP A 328 8.75 25.15 -9.74
N PRO A 329 7.63 25.09 -8.99
CA PRO A 329 6.79 23.90 -8.93
C PRO A 329 6.15 23.57 -10.27
N ASP A 330 5.87 24.58 -11.10
CA ASP A 330 5.11 24.40 -12.33
C ASP A 330 5.95 23.68 -13.37
N GLN A 331 7.20 24.12 -13.57
CA GLN A 331 8.14 23.44 -14.46
C GLN A 331 8.39 21.99 -14.01
N HIS A 332 8.43 21.74 -12.69
CA HIS A 332 8.61 20.40 -12.15
C HIS A 332 7.45 19.45 -12.51
N TYR A 333 6.21 19.89 -12.32
CA TYR A 333 5.03 19.08 -12.63
C TYR A 333 4.97 18.70 -14.11
N TRP A 334 5.23 19.64 -15.02
CA TRP A 334 5.18 19.37 -16.46
C TRP A 334 6.25 18.36 -16.91
N LYS A 335 7.46 18.47 -16.37
CA LYS A 335 8.57 17.58 -16.74
C LYS A 335 8.45 16.18 -16.17
N HIS A 336 7.95 16.05 -14.94
CA HIS A 336 8.08 14.81 -14.17
C HIS A 336 6.76 14.14 -13.79
N CYS A 337 5.62 14.81 -13.98
CA CYS A 337 4.31 14.27 -13.63
C CYS A 337 3.35 14.15 -14.82
N ALA A 338 3.70 14.65 -16.01
CA ALA A 338 2.92 14.45 -17.22
C ALA A 338 3.05 13.01 -17.74
N SER A 339 2.02 12.56 -18.46
CA SER A 339 2.09 11.27 -19.17
C SER A 339 3.13 11.35 -20.29
N VAL A 340 3.98 10.33 -20.40
CA VAL A 340 4.94 10.19 -21.50
C VAL A 340 4.38 9.18 -22.48
N GLU A 341 4.16 9.57 -23.73
CA GLU A 341 3.58 8.70 -24.77
C GLU A 341 2.21 8.10 -24.39
N GLY A 342 1.48 8.77 -23.51
CA GLY A 342 0.19 8.31 -23.01
C GLY A 342 0.27 7.35 -21.81
N ARG A 343 1.48 7.05 -21.32
CA ARG A 343 1.74 6.26 -20.11
C ARG A 343 1.93 7.15 -18.89
N TRP A 344 1.34 6.75 -17.77
CA TRP A 344 1.40 7.46 -16.49
C TRP A 344 2.44 6.88 -15.51
N ASP A 345 2.98 5.72 -15.84
CA ASP A 345 3.91 4.93 -15.03
C ASP A 345 5.36 4.99 -15.54
N HIS A 346 5.66 5.81 -16.55
CA HIS A 346 6.97 5.83 -17.24
C HIS A 346 8.18 6.04 -16.31
N TYR A 347 7.99 6.74 -15.18
CA TYR A 347 9.03 6.99 -14.17
C TYR A 347 8.78 6.26 -12.85
N CYS A 348 7.98 5.19 -12.87
CA CYS A 348 7.56 4.46 -11.67
C CYS A 348 8.16 3.06 -11.63
N ARG A 349 8.42 2.56 -10.42
CA ARG A 349 8.87 1.19 -10.16
C ARG A 349 7.77 0.14 -10.32
N ILE A 350 6.52 0.59 -10.43
CA ILE A 350 5.35 -0.25 -10.65
C ILE A 350 4.60 0.21 -11.90
N ALA A 351 4.04 -0.75 -12.65
CA ALA A 351 3.17 -0.46 -13.78
C ALA A 351 1.79 -0.03 -13.26
N HIS A 352 1.23 1.05 -13.81
CA HIS A 352 -0.10 1.53 -13.40
C HIS A 352 -0.74 2.51 -14.40
N GLY A 353 -2.06 2.68 -14.27
CA GLY A 353 -2.86 3.58 -15.09
C GLY A 353 -2.96 5.04 -14.61
N GLU A 354 -3.80 5.81 -15.31
CA GLU A 354 -4.15 7.21 -15.01
C GLU A 354 -4.79 7.38 -13.62
N SER A 355 -5.63 6.43 -13.21
CA SER A 355 -6.33 6.43 -11.93
C SER A 355 -5.36 6.36 -10.75
N THR A 356 -4.41 5.43 -10.79
CA THR A 356 -3.35 5.28 -9.80
C THR A 356 -2.54 6.57 -9.67
N TRP A 357 -2.12 7.15 -10.80
CA TRP A 357 -1.45 8.45 -10.81
C TRP A 357 -2.32 9.57 -10.20
N TYR A 358 -3.60 9.63 -10.58
CA TYR A 358 -4.55 10.66 -10.14
C TYR A 358 -4.74 10.66 -8.63
N HIS A 359 -4.95 9.47 -8.06
CA HIS A 359 -5.16 9.28 -6.63
C HIS A 359 -3.85 9.44 -5.84
N SER A 360 -2.70 9.12 -6.43
CA SER A 360 -1.38 9.29 -5.81
C SER A 360 -0.86 10.74 -5.81
N TRP A 361 -1.63 11.68 -6.34
CA TRP A 361 -1.21 13.07 -6.48
C TRP A 361 -1.25 13.83 -5.14
N LEU A 362 -0.11 14.37 -4.72
CA LEU A 362 0.06 15.19 -3.51
C LEU A 362 0.36 16.67 -3.80
N GLY A 363 0.33 17.08 -5.07
CA GLY A 363 0.54 18.47 -5.49
C GLY A 363 -0.76 19.29 -5.46
N ARG A 364 -0.73 20.48 -6.09
CA ARG A 364 -1.93 21.33 -6.25
C ARG A 364 -2.93 20.71 -7.22
N ASP A 365 -4.23 20.79 -6.91
CA ASP A 365 -5.28 20.21 -7.76
C ASP A 365 -5.33 20.86 -9.15
N GLU A 366 -5.13 22.17 -9.24
CA GLU A 366 -5.13 22.91 -10.52
C GLU A 366 -4.16 22.32 -11.55
N HIS A 367 -2.95 21.95 -11.10
CA HIS A 367 -1.93 21.33 -11.96
C HIS A 367 -2.33 19.93 -12.39
N ARG A 368 -2.89 19.14 -11.47
CA ARG A 368 -3.45 17.82 -11.79
C ARG A 368 -4.52 17.92 -12.87
N GLN A 369 -5.48 18.84 -12.73
CA GLN A 369 -6.56 19.01 -13.70
C GLN A 369 -6.04 19.42 -15.08
N LYS A 370 -5.07 20.35 -15.14
CA LYS A 370 -4.46 20.78 -16.41
C LYS A 370 -3.69 19.63 -17.09
N LEU A 371 -2.93 18.82 -16.34
CA LEU A 371 -2.22 17.65 -16.87
C LEU A 371 -3.19 16.62 -17.50
N ILE A 372 -4.33 16.38 -16.85
CA ILE A 372 -5.38 15.50 -17.38
C ILE A 372 -6.00 16.08 -18.64
N ALA A 373 -6.29 17.38 -18.66
CA ALA A 373 -6.86 18.06 -19.83
C ALA A 373 -5.94 17.92 -21.05
N LEU A 374 -4.64 18.19 -20.89
CA LEU A 374 -3.63 18.05 -21.94
C LEU A 374 -3.52 16.59 -22.43
N HIS A 375 -3.53 15.63 -21.51
CA HIS A 375 -3.51 14.20 -21.87
C HIS A 375 -4.73 13.79 -22.71
N ARG A 376 -5.91 14.28 -22.36
CA ARG A 376 -7.15 14.03 -23.11
C ARG A 376 -7.12 14.65 -24.49
N GLU A 377 -6.54 15.84 -24.63
CA GLU A 377 -6.36 16.51 -25.91
C GLU A 377 -5.39 15.74 -26.83
N ASP A 378 -4.23 15.33 -26.31
CA ASP A 378 -3.26 14.50 -27.05
C ASP A 378 -3.89 13.20 -27.56
N LYS A 379 -4.65 12.50 -26.70
CA LYS A 379 -5.40 11.29 -27.10
C LYS A 379 -6.40 11.56 -28.23
N ARG A 380 -7.13 12.67 -28.19
CA ARG A 380 -8.09 13.05 -29.25
C ARG A 380 -7.36 13.31 -30.57
N THR A 381 -6.26 14.04 -30.52
CA THR A 381 -5.43 14.36 -31.70
C THR A 381 -4.83 13.11 -32.33
N LYS A 382 -4.25 12.22 -31.52
CA LYS A 382 -3.71 10.93 -32.00
C LYS A 382 -4.79 10.06 -32.65
N LYS A 383 -5.98 9.99 -32.05
CA LYS A 383 -7.11 9.24 -32.61
C LYS A 383 -7.56 9.83 -33.96
N ARG A 384 -7.66 11.16 -34.06
CA ARG A 384 -7.99 11.85 -35.31
C ARG A 384 -6.95 11.56 -36.40
N ASN A 385 -5.66 11.66 -36.08
CA ASN A 385 -4.59 11.41 -37.03
C ASN A 385 -4.50 9.93 -37.47
N SER A 386 -4.80 8.99 -36.57
CA SER A 386 -4.90 7.56 -36.91
C SER A 386 -6.05 7.27 -37.87
N TRP A 387 -7.20 7.92 -37.67
CA TRP A 387 -8.35 7.83 -38.57
C TRP A 387 -8.02 8.38 -39.96
N LEU A 388 -7.37 9.54 -40.03
CA LEU A 388 -6.94 10.17 -41.29
C LEU A 388 -5.91 9.35 -42.06
N LYS A 389 -5.10 8.50 -41.40
CA LYS A 389 -4.15 7.60 -42.06
C LYS A 389 -4.78 6.29 -42.59
N ARG A 390 -6.02 6.00 -42.20
CA ARG A 390 -6.78 4.81 -42.63
C ARG A 390 -7.77 5.11 -43.75
N LEU A 391 -8.02 6.40 -44.02
CA LEU A 391 -8.62 6.92 -45.24
C LEU A 391 -7.52 7.09 -46.29
#